data_AF-A0A7Y3EDK2-F1
#
_entry.id   AF-A0A7Y3EDK2-F1
#
_cell.length_a   1.000
_cell.length_b   1.000
_cell.length_c   1.000
_cell.angle_alpha   90.00
_cell.angle_beta   90.00
_cell.angle_gamma   90.00
#
_symmetry.space_group_name_H-M   'P 1'
#
loop_
_entity.id
_entity.type
_entity.pdbx_description
1 polymer ?
#
loop_
_entity_poly.entity_id
_entity_poly.type
_entity_poly.pdbx_seq_one_letter_code
_entity_poly.pdbx_strand_id
1 'polypeptide(L)'
;MHPSVSRIALITAGFLLVGTPVAGQRPPVPAAPVARDLTPAREDVRRLPAPAIEEVLPAENSVEFFTGARFHGDVLALERFRPGYRFWTHVFSHPDGSIVFGSAETGALLASFPARGDWAHEGRYSQEGIEELVADRSFPRRLGDRRDHVAEIIEPFTGPVIHNPTRGNFVSPNVGLYGGFLEEWGRIYERFGVPADLGLAQALVESGFSGDVKSEARAIGFCQFLPRNWQRLDRLTDHVIEVENQTTQAAYCAAYLAVLATKYGSFVPALSEHHAGSTNVGRTVINGTRMGGEDVRERYLLGAQFAKEVRALSPRTFRDVVGTYGPRSYLYAEMIFGNMETVADIRDGRAQETIHAMRVDRDVSLSDIVRRTGISEREVKRFNPALVRRVPRGATLYLPEYREEFGRDVAFWHRDAGPDYQEVLYDFLQLGAPLEDWDSPAFEAVLDGFRQRFRATETEEGRVMDAVIGYVIQEIPLLHRQLSAYRTDPEIDRLFERGMQLRAEDARDARR
;
A
#
# COMPACT_ATOMS: atom_id res chain seq x y z
N MET A 1 -51.12 2.07 1.09
CA MET A 1 -50.75 0.78 1.73
C MET A 1 -50.06 -0.07 0.67
N HIS A 2 -48.73 -0.22 0.84
CA HIS A 2 -47.72 -1.02 0.13
C HIS A 2 -46.46 -0.14 -0.05
N PRO A 3 -45.31 -0.48 0.56
CA PRO A 3 -44.07 0.21 0.27
C PRO A 3 -43.38 -0.43 -0.95
N SER A 4 -42.92 0.44 -1.83
CA SER A 4 -42.16 0.14 -3.04
C SER A 4 -40.69 -0.09 -2.66
N VAL A 5 -40.18 -1.29 -2.94
CA VAL A 5 -38.76 -1.64 -2.80
C VAL A 5 -38.00 -1.03 -3.97
N SER A 6 -37.23 0.04 -3.68
CA SER A 6 -36.31 0.65 -4.64
C SER A 6 -35.10 -0.26 -4.85
N ARG A 7 -34.94 -0.75 -6.08
CA ARG A 7 -33.78 -1.53 -6.52
C ARG A 7 -32.55 -0.63 -6.63
N ILE A 8 -31.55 -0.89 -5.79
CA ILE A 8 -30.20 -0.33 -5.89
C ILE A 8 -29.49 -0.99 -7.09
N ALA A 9 -29.10 -0.19 -8.07
CA ALA A 9 -28.15 -0.58 -9.10
C ALA A 9 -26.74 -0.23 -8.61
N LEU A 10 -26.07 -1.20 -7.98
CA LEU A 10 -24.61 -1.19 -7.86
C LEU A 10 -24.03 -1.42 -9.26
N ILE A 11 -23.12 -0.54 -9.69
CA ILE A 11 -22.34 -0.72 -10.91
C ILE A 11 -21.36 -1.87 -10.65
N THR A 12 -21.74 -3.06 -11.12
CA THR A 12 -20.91 -4.27 -11.11
C THR A 12 -19.83 -4.14 -12.19
N ALA A 13 -18.56 -4.22 -11.80
CA ALA A 13 -17.45 -4.43 -12.71
C ALA A 13 -17.63 -5.78 -13.42
N GLY A 14 -17.68 -5.73 -14.75
CA GLY A 14 -18.03 -6.85 -15.61
C GLY A 14 -16.86 -7.82 -15.84
N PHE A 15 -17.18 -9.11 -15.71
CA PHE A 15 -16.43 -10.26 -16.19
C PHE A 15 -16.15 -10.18 -17.70
N LEU A 16 -14.96 -10.62 -18.12
CA LEU A 16 -14.72 -11.11 -19.47
C LEU A 16 -13.97 -12.45 -19.44
N LEU A 17 -14.57 -13.40 -20.14
CA LEU A 17 -14.16 -14.78 -20.38
C LEU A 17 -12.90 -14.86 -21.24
N VAL A 18 -12.01 -15.81 -20.93
CA VAL A 18 -11.07 -16.39 -21.90
C VAL A 18 -11.04 -17.92 -21.75
N GLY A 19 -11.42 -18.59 -22.85
CA GLY A 19 -10.80 -19.80 -23.40
C GLY A 19 -10.77 -21.09 -22.57
N THR A 20 -11.64 -22.03 -22.92
CA THR A 20 -11.49 -23.46 -22.61
C THR A 20 -10.25 -24.07 -23.29
N PRO A 21 -9.42 -24.87 -22.60
CA PRO A 21 -8.66 -25.92 -23.23
C PRO A 21 -9.36 -27.28 -23.10
N VAL A 22 -9.17 -28.05 -24.17
CA VAL A 22 -9.69 -29.38 -24.46
C VAL A 22 -9.22 -30.43 -23.44
N ALA A 23 -10.08 -31.41 -23.20
CA ALA A 23 -9.88 -32.53 -22.30
C ALA A 23 -8.62 -33.36 -22.62
N GLY A 24 -7.77 -33.55 -21.63
CA GLY A 24 -6.68 -34.52 -21.60
C GLY A 24 -6.61 -35.14 -20.20
N GLN A 25 -6.61 -36.47 -20.15
CA GLN A 25 -6.70 -37.30 -18.94
C GLN A 25 -5.67 -36.90 -17.86
N ARG A 26 -6.14 -36.73 -16.61
CA ARG A 26 -5.28 -36.58 -15.44
C ARG A 26 -4.81 -37.95 -14.93
N PRO A 27 -3.51 -38.14 -14.63
CA PRO A 27 -3.03 -39.32 -13.90
C PRO A 27 -3.46 -39.29 -12.42
N PRO A 28 -3.44 -40.44 -11.73
CA PRO A 28 -3.94 -40.58 -10.36
C PRO A 28 -3.12 -39.76 -9.35
N VAL A 29 -3.86 -39.13 -8.42
CA VAL A 29 -3.34 -38.40 -7.27
C VAL A 29 -2.70 -39.39 -6.28
N PRO A 30 -1.44 -39.23 -5.85
CA PRO A 30 -0.88 -40.03 -4.77
C PRO A 30 -1.53 -39.65 -3.42
N ALA A 31 -1.78 -40.67 -2.61
CA ALA A 31 -2.43 -40.56 -1.30
C ALA A 31 -1.70 -39.56 -0.38
N ALA A 32 -2.50 -38.78 0.36
CA ALA A 32 -2.03 -37.85 1.38
C ALA A 32 -1.27 -38.60 2.51
N PRO A 33 -0.15 -38.06 3.02
CA PRO A 33 0.49 -38.62 4.20
C PRO A 33 -0.35 -38.32 5.45
N VAL A 34 -0.50 -39.36 6.26
CA VAL A 34 -1.14 -39.38 7.58
C VAL A 34 -0.48 -38.32 8.48
N ALA A 35 -1.30 -37.43 9.04
CA ALA A 35 -0.87 -36.45 10.04
C ALA A 35 -0.24 -37.16 11.24
N ARG A 36 1.04 -36.85 11.51
CA ARG A 36 1.68 -37.23 12.77
C ARG A 36 1.35 -36.19 13.83
N ASP A 37 0.86 -36.70 14.94
CA ASP A 37 0.61 -36.02 16.20
C ASP A 37 1.90 -35.34 16.69
N LEU A 38 1.92 -34.01 16.70
CA LEU A 38 3.01 -33.19 17.25
C LEU A 38 2.55 -32.61 18.57
N THR A 39 2.68 -33.40 19.63
CA THR A 39 2.65 -32.88 21.01
C THR A 39 4.05 -32.35 21.33
N PRO A 40 4.25 -31.05 21.64
CA PRO A 40 5.57 -30.57 22.00
C PRO A 40 5.90 -31.01 23.44
N ALA A 41 7.02 -31.71 23.59
CA ALA A 41 7.66 -31.93 24.88
C ALA A 41 8.07 -30.57 25.47
N ARG A 42 7.63 -30.29 26.70
CA ARG A 42 8.11 -29.17 27.50
C ARG A 42 9.57 -29.43 27.87
N GLU A 43 10.49 -28.82 27.15
CA GLU A 43 11.90 -28.77 27.51
C GLU A 43 12.19 -27.43 28.22
N ASP A 44 12.77 -27.55 29.41
CA ASP A 44 12.99 -26.48 30.38
C ASP A 44 14.21 -25.64 29.95
N VAL A 45 14.00 -24.66 29.07
CA VAL A 45 15.07 -23.76 28.59
C VAL A 45 15.40 -22.73 29.67
N ARG A 46 16.51 -22.98 30.38
CA ARG A 46 17.20 -21.96 31.17
C ARG A 46 17.58 -20.78 30.25
N ARG A 47 16.87 -19.65 30.39
CA ARG A 47 17.23 -18.38 29.75
C ARG A 47 18.60 -17.92 30.24
N LEU A 48 19.59 -17.94 29.35
CA LEU A 48 20.80 -17.15 29.52
C LEU A 48 20.43 -15.65 29.37
N PRO A 49 21.02 -14.75 30.18
CA PRO A 49 20.77 -13.32 30.04
C PRO A 49 21.29 -12.84 28.68
N ALA A 50 20.43 -12.18 27.93
CA ALA A 50 20.81 -11.51 26.69
C ALA A 50 21.86 -10.42 26.99
N PRO A 51 22.89 -10.23 26.16
CA PRO A 51 23.81 -9.11 26.30
C PRO A 51 23.02 -7.81 26.17
N ALA A 52 23.26 -6.87 27.08
CA ALA A 52 22.73 -5.52 27.00
C ALA A 52 23.31 -4.85 25.75
N ILE A 53 22.52 -4.77 24.69
CA ILE A 53 22.79 -3.87 23.56
C ILE A 53 22.36 -2.49 24.06
N GLU A 54 23.33 -1.60 24.29
CA GLU A 54 23.04 -0.17 24.46
C GLU A 54 22.38 0.32 23.17
N GLU A 55 21.08 0.56 23.22
CA GLU A 55 20.30 1.10 22.12
C GLU A 55 20.71 2.57 21.95
N VAL A 56 21.63 2.83 21.02
CA VAL A 56 22.07 4.18 20.68
C VAL A 56 20.89 4.88 20.03
N LEU A 57 20.24 5.78 20.77
CA LEU A 57 19.17 6.61 20.22
C LEU A 57 19.72 7.45 19.06
N PRO A 58 19.02 7.55 17.92
CA PRO A 58 19.46 8.38 16.82
C PRO A 58 19.59 9.83 17.27
N ALA A 59 20.55 10.56 16.70
CA ALA A 59 20.70 11.97 16.98
C ALA A 59 19.38 12.69 16.65
N GLU A 60 18.94 13.62 17.51
CA GLU A 60 17.68 14.39 17.33
C GLU A 60 17.62 15.15 15.98
N ASN A 61 18.75 15.24 15.26
CA ASN A 61 18.89 15.84 13.95
C ASN A 61 19.24 14.82 12.84
N SER A 62 18.63 13.63 12.86
CA SER A 62 18.80 12.63 11.81
C SER A 62 17.52 12.38 11.01
N VAL A 63 17.69 11.81 9.81
CA VAL A 63 16.57 11.36 8.95
C VAL A 63 15.73 10.32 9.68
N GLU A 64 16.37 9.40 10.40
CA GLU A 64 15.72 8.34 11.18
C GLU A 64 14.87 8.92 12.31
N PHE A 65 15.38 9.92 13.04
CA PHE A 65 14.62 10.58 14.11
C PHE A 65 13.34 11.22 13.57
N PHE A 66 13.45 12.02 12.51
CA PHE A 66 12.30 12.72 11.93
C PHE A 66 11.27 11.73 11.35
N THR A 67 11.76 10.72 10.63
CA THR A 67 10.93 9.65 10.07
C THR A 67 10.21 8.87 11.17
N GLY A 68 10.92 8.53 12.25
CA GLY A 68 10.37 7.84 13.40
C GLY A 68 9.30 8.65 14.13
N ALA A 69 9.54 9.94 14.36
CA ALA A 69 8.56 10.84 14.97
C ALA A 69 7.27 10.95 14.13
N ARG A 70 7.42 11.09 12.80
CA ARG A 70 6.29 11.14 11.85
C ARG A 70 5.49 9.84 11.89
N PHE A 71 6.17 8.71 11.83
CA PHE A 71 5.57 7.38 11.89
C PHE A 71 4.85 7.14 13.22
N HIS A 72 5.46 7.49 14.35
CA HIS A 72 4.85 7.36 15.66
C HIS A 72 3.55 8.17 15.78
N GLY A 73 3.56 9.43 15.29
CA GLY A 73 2.34 10.24 15.24
C GLY A 73 1.23 9.62 14.39
N ASP A 74 1.58 8.91 13.31
CA ASP A 74 0.61 8.20 12.47
C ASP A 74 -0.01 7.01 13.19
N VAL A 75 0.80 6.22 13.92
CA VAL A 75 0.30 5.11 14.73
C VAL A 75 -0.68 5.61 15.78
N LEU A 76 -0.33 6.66 16.54
CA LEU A 76 -1.22 7.25 17.54
C LEU A 76 -2.54 7.75 16.94
N ALA A 77 -2.49 8.36 15.75
CA ALA A 77 -3.69 8.80 15.07
C ALA A 77 -4.56 7.62 14.60
N LEU A 78 -3.97 6.55 14.06
CA LEU A 78 -4.73 5.35 13.70
C LEU A 78 -5.34 4.68 14.93
N GLU A 79 -4.61 4.56 16.03
CA GLU A 79 -5.16 4.01 17.28
C GLU A 79 -6.34 4.84 17.81
N ARG A 80 -6.29 6.17 17.67
CA ARG A 80 -7.38 7.06 18.11
C ARG A 80 -8.60 7.01 17.18
N PHE A 81 -8.42 7.06 15.87
CA PHE A 81 -9.52 7.27 14.91
C PHE A 81 -9.95 6.00 14.15
N ARG A 82 -9.08 4.99 14.09
CA ARG A 82 -9.23 3.76 13.30
C ARG A 82 -8.67 2.54 14.04
N PRO A 83 -9.07 2.28 15.30
CA PRO A 83 -8.44 1.22 16.11
C PRO A 83 -8.56 -0.19 15.48
N GLY A 84 -9.55 -0.39 14.61
CA GLY A 84 -9.69 -1.58 13.78
C GLY A 84 -8.56 -1.86 12.78
N TYR A 85 -7.60 -0.94 12.56
CA TYR A 85 -6.51 -1.13 11.59
C TYR A 85 -5.69 -2.41 11.84
N ARG A 86 -5.60 -2.87 13.10
CA ARG A 86 -4.89 -4.12 13.46
C ARG A 86 -5.52 -5.37 12.83
N PHE A 87 -6.80 -5.32 12.46
CA PHE A 87 -7.47 -6.41 11.74
C PHE A 87 -6.72 -6.85 10.48
N TRP A 88 -6.05 -5.91 9.82
CA TRP A 88 -5.42 -6.18 8.53
C TRP A 88 -4.25 -7.17 8.61
N THR A 89 -3.66 -7.39 9.79
CA THR A 89 -2.64 -8.44 10.02
C THR A 89 -3.20 -9.84 9.75
N HIS A 90 -4.51 -10.02 9.96
CA HIS A 90 -5.19 -11.30 9.74
C HIS A 90 -5.46 -11.55 8.25
N VAL A 91 -5.62 -10.53 7.42
CA VAL A 91 -6.12 -10.72 6.04
C VAL A 91 -5.10 -11.42 5.15
N PHE A 92 -3.84 -11.02 5.25
CA PHE A 92 -2.79 -11.48 4.34
C PHE A 92 -1.97 -12.65 4.90
N SER A 93 -2.23 -13.04 6.15
CA SER A 93 -1.75 -14.27 6.76
C SER A 93 -2.57 -15.51 6.40
N HIS A 94 -3.74 -15.36 5.76
CA HIS A 94 -4.58 -16.48 5.32
C HIS A 94 -4.33 -16.82 3.83
N PRO A 95 -3.52 -17.86 3.52
CA PRO A 95 -3.10 -18.16 2.15
C PRO A 95 -4.20 -18.75 1.27
N ASP A 96 -5.32 -19.18 1.87
CA ASP A 96 -6.42 -19.87 1.18
C ASP A 96 -7.42 -18.91 0.51
N GLY A 97 -7.24 -17.59 0.68
CA GLY A 97 -8.12 -16.59 0.13
C GLY A 97 -9.47 -16.48 0.84
N SER A 98 -9.53 -16.94 2.11
CA SER A 98 -10.69 -16.79 2.98
C SER A 98 -11.19 -15.35 3.08
N ILE A 99 -12.48 -15.22 3.38
CA ILE A 99 -13.11 -13.95 3.74
C ILE A 99 -13.15 -13.87 5.25
N VAL A 100 -12.45 -12.89 5.80
CA VAL A 100 -12.30 -12.68 7.22
C VAL A 100 -13.09 -11.44 7.65
N PHE A 101 -13.66 -11.50 8.84
CA PHE A 101 -14.41 -10.43 9.50
C PHE A 101 -13.73 -10.12 10.82
N GLY A 102 -13.60 -8.84 11.15
CA GLY A 102 -13.00 -8.36 12.37
C GLY A 102 -13.76 -7.21 12.99
N SER A 103 -13.51 -6.94 14.27
CA SER A 103 -14.07 -5.78 14.95
C SER A 103 -13.41 -4.50 14.43
N ALA A 104 -14.20 -3.51 14.00
CA ALA A 104 -13.67 -2.20 13.62
C ALA A 104 -13.21 -1.37 14.86
N GLU A 105 -13.57 -1.80 16.07
CA GLU A 105 -13.20 -1.15 17.32
C GLU A 105 -11.90 -1.67 17.91
N THR A 106 -11.59 -2.96 17.75
CA THR A 106 -10.41 -3.58 18.37
C THR A 106 -9.43 -4.20 17.37
N GLY A 107 -9.87 -4.42 16.14
CA GLY A 107 -9.13 -5.16 15.13
C GLY A 107 -9.14 -6.67 15.33
N ALA A 108 -9.79 -7.20 16.38
CA ALA A 108 -9.82 -8.63 16.64
C ALA A 108 -10.54 -9.41 15.53
N LEU A 109 -10.00 -10.56 15.15
CA LEU A 109 -10.66 -11.51 14.25
C LEU A 109 -11.95 -12.03 14.91
N LEU A 110 -13.07 -11.96 14.18
CA LEU A 110 -14.38 -12.43 14.63
C LEU A 110 -14.73 -13.77 13.98
N ALA A 111 -14.60 -13.83 12.65
CA ALA A 111 -14.95 -15.01 11.86
C ALA A 111 -14.15 -15.07 10.56
N SER A 112 -14.02 -16.28 10.00
CA SER A 112 -13.45 -16.52 8.68
C SER A 112 -14.30 -17.52 7.90
N PHE A 113 -14.42 -17.32 6.60
CA PHE A 113 -15.25 -18.14 5.72
C PHE A 113 -14.48 -18.50 4.45
N PRO A 114 -14.67 -19.69 3.88
CA PRO A 114 -14.03 -20.05 2.63
C PRO A 114 -14.56 -19.16 1.48
N ALA A 115 -13.73 -18.86 0.49
CA ALA A 115 -14.14 -18.00 -0.64
C ALA A 115 -15.34 -18.57 -1.46
N ARG A 116 -15.57 -19.88 -1.36
CA ARG A 116 -16.65 -20.65 -1.98
C ARG A 116 -17.13 -21.70 -0.98
N GLY A 117 -18.34 -22.20 -1.18
CA GLY A 117 -18.93 -23.20 -0.28
C GLY A 117 -20.05 -22.61 0.56
N ASP A 118 -20.46 -23.39 1.55
CA ASP A 118 -21.56 -23.09 2.46
C ASP A 118 -21.05 -22.41 3.72
N TRP A 119 -21.28 -21.10 3.82
CA TRP A 119 -20.80 -20.30 4.95
C TRP A 119 -21.53 -20.59 6.25
N ALA A 120 -22.71 -21.19 6.21
CA ALA A 120 -23.43 -21.58 7.43
C ALA A 120 -22.73 -22.74 8.15
N HIS A 121 -22.02 -23.60 7.42
CA HIS A 121 -21.42 -24.83 7.95
C HIS A 121 -19.88 -24.79 7.95
N GLU A 122 -19.27 -24.04 7.04
CA GLU A 122 -17.81 -24.03 6.85
C GLU A 122 -17.13 -22.79 7.47
N GLY A 123 -17.90 -21.92 8.14
CA GLY A 123 -17.37 -20.78 8.89
C GLY A 123 -16.50 -21.24 10.07
N ARG A 124 -15.43 -20.49 10.36
CA ARG A 124 -14.63 -20.62 11.58
C ARG A 124 -14.78 -19.36 12.40
N TYR A 125 -15.03 -19.53 13.69
CA TYR A 125 -15.38 -18.44 14.59
C TYR A 125 -14.32 -18.30 15.68
N SER A 126 -13.90 -17.06 15.94
CA SER A 126 -12.93 -16.72 16.97
C SER A 126 -13.59 -16.17 18.23
N GLN A 127 -14.83 -15.69 18.12
CA GLN A 127 -15.63 -15.21 19.24
C GLN A 127 -16.85 -16.10 19.47
N GLU A 128 -17.11 -16.41 20.73
CA GLU A 128 -18.25 -17.20 21.18
C GLU A 128 -19.59 -16.53 20.80
N GLY A 129 -20.58 -17.33 20.42
CA GLY A 129 -21.93 -16.86 20.06
C GLY A 129 -22.10 -16.43 18.59
N ILE A 130 -21.03 -16.11 17.85
CA ILE A 130 -21.15 -15.74 16.42
C ILE A 130 -21.65 -16.93 15.58
N GLU A 131 -21.20 -18.15 15.90
CA GLU A 131 -21.62 -19.36 15.20
C GLU A 131 -23.15 -19.53 15.22
N GLU A 132 -23.78 -19.34 16.38
CA GLU A 132 -25.25 -19.45 16.54
C GLU A 132 -26.01 -18.40 15.72
N LEU A 133 -25.42 -17.23 15.51
CA LEU A 133 -26.02 -16.18 14.68
C LEU A 133 -25.99 -16.55 13.20
N VAL A 134 -25.00 -17.32 12.75
CA VAL A 134 -24.73 -17.62 11.33
C VAL A 134 -25.27 -18.99 10.93
N ALA A 135 -25.30 -19.95 11.86
CA ALA A 135 -25.74 -21.33 11.64
C ALA A 135 -27.17 -21.38 11.06
N ASP A 136 -27.40 -22.38 10.20
CA ASP A 136 -28.68 -22.66 9.54
C ASP A 136 -29.29 -21.52 8.70
N ARG A 137 -28.54 -20.45 8.44
CA ARG A 137 -28.98 -19.35 7.58
C ARG A 137 -28.67 -19.62 6.11
N SER A 138 -29.56 -19.14 5.25
CA SER A 138 -29.33 -19.13 3.81
C SER A 138 -28.62 -17.85 3.37
N PHE A 139 -27.48 -17.98 2.69
CA PHE A 139 -26.70 -16.84 2.24
C PHE A 139 -26.90 -16.50 0.76
N PRO A 140 -26.81 -15.22 0.37
CA PRO A 140 -26.75 -14.81 -1.03
C PRO A 140 -25.66 -15.54 -1.82
N ARG A 141 -25.91 -15.74 -3.12
CA ARG A 141 -24.94 -16.37 -4.03
C ARG A 141 -23.79 -15.43 -4.42
N ARG A 142 -24.05 -14.13 -4.49
CA ARG A 142 -23.04 -13.13 -4.84
C ARG A 142 -22.17 -12.86 -3.61
N LEU A 143 -20.86 -12.85 -3.81
CA LEU A 143 -19.91 -12.69 -2.72
C LEU A 143 -20.04 -11.34 -1.99
N GLY A 144 -20.32 -10.27 -2.73
CA GLY A 144 -20.58 -8.94 -2.14
C GLY A 144 -21.77 -8.98 -1.21
N ASP A 145 -22.95 -9.30 -1.76
CA ASP A 145 -24.20 -9.42 -1.00
C ASP A 145 -24.07 -10.39 0.20
N ARG A 146 -23.27 -11.46 0.05
CA ARG A 146 -23.01 -12.40 1.14
C ARG A 146 -22.18 -11.77 2.26
N ARG A 147 -21.17 -10.96 1.93
CA ARG A 147 -20.37 -10.24 2.92
C ARG A 147 -21.22 -9.24 3.70
N ASP A 148 -22.00 -8.46 2.96
CA ASP A 148 -22.91 -7.46 3.53
C ASP A 148 -23.91 -8.14 4.48
N HIS A 149 -24.49 -9.27 4.06
CA HIS A 149 -25.42 -10.03 4.89
C HIS A 149 -24.79 -10.60 6.16
N VAL A 150 -23.54 -11.09 6.10
CA VAL A 150 -22.84 -11.53 7.31
C VAL A 150 -22.59 -10.35 8.25
N ALA A 151 -22.14 -9.21 7.74
CA ALA A 151 -21.94 -8.01 8.55
C ALA A 151 -23.25 -7.59 9.25
N GLU A 152 -24.37 -7.52 8.52
CA GLU A 152 -25.70 -7.21 9.08
C GLU A 152 -26.11 -8.16 10.23
N ILE A 153 -25.71 -9.43 10.17
CA ILE A 153 -26.03 -10.43 11.20
C ILE A 153 -25.19 -10.23 12.46
N ILE A 154 -23.88 -9.96 12.31
CA ILE A 154 -22.93 -9.97 13.42
C ILE A 154 -22.72 -8.60 14.08
N GLU A 155 -22.95 -7.50 13.34
CA GLU A 155 -22.79 -6.14 13.86
C GLU A 155 -23.66 -5.83 15.09
N PRO A 156 -24.94 -6.26 15.18
CA PRO A 156 -25.74 -6.04 16.40
C PRO A 156 -25.16 -6.67 17.66
N PHE A 157 -24.31 -7.70 17.53
CA PHE A 157 -23.69 -8.41 18.64
C PHE A 157 -22.26 -7.92 18.94
N THR A 158 -21.53 -7.49 17.91
CA THR A 158 -20.08 -7.19 18.00
C THR A 158 -19.72 -5.72 17.88
N GLY A 159 -20.70 -4.87 17.56
CA GLY A 159 -20.44 -3.50 17.10
C GLY A 159 -20.03 -3.46 15.63
N PRO A 160 -19.52 -2.31 15.14
CA PRO A 160 -19.17 -2.15 13.74
C PRO A 160 -18.11 -3.16 13.29
N VAL A 161 -18.30 -3.74 12.10
CA VAL A 161 -17.44 -4.79 11.57
C VAL A 161 -16.66 -4.31 10.35
N ILE A 162 -15.47 -4.86 10.18
CA ILE A 162 -14.63 -4.70 9.00
C ILE A 162 -14.38 -6.08 8.37
N HIS A 163 -14.28 -6.14 7.04
CA HIS A 163 -13.95 -7.37 6.33
C HIS A 163 -13.05 -7.10 5.14
N ASN A 164 -12.28 -8.11 4.71
CA ASN A 164 -11.35 -7.93 3.60
C ASN A 164 -12.08 -7.78 2.25
N PRO A 165 -11.86 -6.67 1.51
CA PRO A 165 -12.44 -6.50 0.18
C PRO A 165 -11.76 -7.45 -0.82
N THR A 166 -10.44 -7.65 -0.67
CA THR A 166 -9.56 -8.46 -1.51
C THR A 166 -9.24 -9.80 -0.84
N ARG A 167 -9.00 -10.84 -1.64
CA ARG A 167 -8.58 -12.16 -1.15
C ARG A 167 -7.07 -12.14 -0.86
N GLY A 168 -6.60 -12.77 0.21
CA GLY A 168 -5.16 -12.84 0.55
C GLY A 168 -4.32 -13.75 -0.38
N ASN A 169 -4.97 -14.51 -1.28
CA ASN A 169 -4.30 -15.54 -2.08
C ASN A 169 -3.30 -15.01 -3.14
N PHE A 170 -3.29 -13.72 -3.45
CA PHE A 170 -2.33 -13.15 -4.40
C PHE A 170 -0.94 -12.93 -3.77
N VAL A 171 -0.82 -12.96 -2.44
CA VAL A 171 0.46 -12.76 -1.73
C VAL A 171 1.28 -14.05 -1.68
N SER A 172 0.66 -15.16 -1.29
CA SER A 172 1.36 -16.43 -1.01
C SER A 172 2.29 -16.93 -2.14
N PRO A 173 1.89 -16.95 -3.43
CA PRO A 173 2.79 -17.37 -4.51
C PRO A 173 4.04 -16.50 -4.64
N ASN A 174 3.89 -15.20 -4.43
CA ASN A 174 4.96 -14.22 -4.59
C ASN A 174 5.87 -14.16 -3.37
N VAL A 175 5.36 -14.46 -2.17
CA VAL A 175 6.21 -14.65 -0.97
C VAL A 175 7.23 -15.77 -1.22
N GLY A 176 6.80 -16.84 -1.88
CA GLY A 176 7.67 -17.93 -2.33
C GLY A 176 8.83 -17.46 -3.22
N LEU A 177 8.56 -16.53 -4.14
CA LEU A 177 9.49 -16.10 -5.19
C LEU A 177 10.37 -14.90 -4.78
N TYR A 178 9.78 -13.96 -4.03
CA TYR A 178 10.35 -12.64 -3.77
C TYR A 178 10.50 -12.33 -2.28
N GLY A 179 10.04 -13.21 -1.38
CA GLY A 179 10.19 -12.99 0.07
C GLY A 179 11.64 -12.90 0.55
N GLY A 180 12.60 -13.44 -0.22
CA GLY A 180 14.04 -13.26 0.03
C GLY A 180 14.58 -11.88 -0.36
N PHE A 181 13.82 -11.03 -1.04
CA PHE A 181 14.26 -9.70 -1.49
C PHE A 181 13.84 -8.57 -0.54
N LEU A 182 13.08 -8.89 0.52
CA LEU A 182 12.45 -7.88 1.38
C LEU A 182 13.47 -7.05 2.15
N GLU A 183 14.58 -7.63 2.60
CA GLU A 183 15.64 -6.87 3.29
C GLU A 183 16.26 -5.81 2.37
N GLU A 184 16.58 -6.18 1.12
CA GLU A 184 17.17 -5.27 0.14
C GLU A 184 16.21 -4.15 -0.27
N TRP A 185 14.94 -4.48 -0.51
CA TRP A 185 13.91 -3.48 -0.79
C TRP A 185 13.61 -2.60 0.43
N GLY A 186 13.67 -3.14 1.65
CA GLY A 186 13.54 -2.39 2.90
C GLY A 186 14.62 -1.30 3.03
N ARG A 187 15.89 -1.67 2.80
CA ARG A 187 17.01 -0.73 2.79
C ARG A 187 16.85 0.38 1.74
N ILE A 188 16.25 0.05 0.58
CA ILE A 188 15.91 1.05 -0.43
C ILE A 188 14.88 2.05 0.13
N TYR A 189 13.81 1.60 0.79
CA TYR A 189 12.83 2.52 1.40
C TYR A 189 13.46 3.43 2.46
N GLU A 190 14.28 2.86 3.34
CA GLU A 190 14.94 3.60 4.41
C GLU A 190 15.87 4.69 3.88
N ARG A 191 16.53 4.46 2.74
CA ARG A 191 17.38 5.46 2.09
C ARG A 191 16.67 6.76 1.73
N PHE A 192 15.34 6.75 1.59
CA PHE A 192 14.54 7.94 1.30
C PHE A 192 13.77 8.46 2.52
N GLY A 193 14.03 7.94 3.73
CA GLY A 193 13.30 8.33 4.93
C GLY A 193 11.89 7.76 4.99
N VAL A 194 11.71 6.51 4.52
CA VAL A 194 10.48 5.74 4.66
C VAL A 194 10.78 4.49 5.50
N PRO A 195 10.01 4.19 6.57
CA PRO A 195 10.21 2.95 7.33
C PRO A 195 10.10 1.72 6.41
N ALA A 196 11.07 0.79 6.50
CA ALA A 196 11.14 -0.37 5.63
C ALA A 196 9.82 -1.17 5.59
N ASP A 197 9.31 -1.55 6.76
CA ASP A 197 8.10 -2.37 6.86
C ASP A 197 6.86 -1.65 6.33
N LEU A 198 6.80 -0.31 6.45
CA LEU A 198 5.71 0.49 5.90
C LEU A 198 5.70 0.47 4.37
N GLY A 199 6.86 0.73 3.74
CA GLY A 199 7.00 0.72 2.28
C GLY A 199 6.80 -0.68 1.67
N LEU A 200 7.31 -1.71 2.34
CA LEU A 200 7.08 -3.09 1.95
C LEU A 200 5.61 -3.52 2.13
N ALA A 201 4.93 -3.06 3.18
CA ALA A 201 3.50 -3.32 3.38
C ALA A 201 2.66 -2.65 2.30
N GLN A 202 3.05 -1.47 1.81
CA GLN A 202 2.45 -0.85 0.63
C GLN A 202 2.55 -1.79 -0.59
N ALA A 203 3.75 -2.31 -0.87
CA ALA A 203 3.95 -3.23 -1.99
C ALA A 203 3.20 -4.57 -1.84
N LEU A 204 3.07 -5.06 -0.60
CA LEU A 204 2.24 -6.23 -0.28
C LEU A 204 0.77 -5.97 -0.63
N VAL A 205 0.22 -4.83 -0.19
CA VAL A 205 -1.19 -4.46 -0.43
C VAL A 205 -1.46 -4.17 -1.91
N GLU A 206 -0.51 -3.57 -2.62
CA GLU A 206 -0.68 -3.16 -4.01
C GLU A 206 -0.55 -4.31 -5.01
N SER A 207 0.46 -5.18 -4.84
CA SER A 207 0.76 -6.23 -5.83
C SER A 207 1.08 -7.59 -5.24
N GLY A 208 1.17 -7.69 -3.91
CA GLY A 208 1.67 -8.88 -3.24
C GLY A 208 3.11 -9.15 -3.65
N PHE A 209 3.94 -8.12 -3.81
CA PHE A 209 5.33 -8.17 -4.29
C PHE A 209 5.55 -8.57 -5.76
N SER A 210 4.48 -8.68 -6.56
CA SER A 210 4.61 -8.99 -7.98
C SER A 210 4.98 -7.77 -8.83
N GLY A 211 5.95 -7.94 -9.75
CA GLY A 211 6.28 -6.96 -10.79
C GLY A 211 5.30 -6.94 -11.98
N ASP A 212 4.47 -7.97 -12.13
CA ASP A 212 3.66 -8.20 -13.35
C ASP A 212 2.15 -7.96 -13.15
N VAL A 213 1.71 -7.68 -11.92
CA VAL A 213 0.29 -7.45 -11.62
C VAL A 213 -0.22 -6.19 -12.31
N LYS A 214 -1.39 -6.30 -12.94
CA LYS A 214 -2.08 -5.18 -13.58
C LYS A 214 -3.45 -4.96 -12.95
N SER A 215 -3.72 -3.75 -12.48
CA SER A 215 -5.06 -3.38 -12.01
C SER A 215 -6.04 -3.13 -13.16
N GLU A 216 -7.32 -2.98 -12.84
CA GLU A 216 -8.36 -2.55 -13.79
C GLU A 216 -8.06 -1.15 -14.38
N ALA A 217 -7.45 -0.27 -13.58
CA ALA A 217 -6.97 1.04 -14.02
C ALA A 217 -5.66 0.96 -14.83
N ARG A 218 -5.16 -0.26 -15.09
CA ARG A 218 -3.91 -0.58 -15.78
C ARG A 218 -2.66 -0.13 -15.03
N ALA A 219 -2.75 0.07 -13.72
CA ALA A 219 -1.58 0.26 -12.89
C ALA A 219 -0.71 -1.01 -12.89
N ILE A 220 0.62 -0.89 -12.87
CA ILE A 220 1.54 -2.02 -13.13
C ILE A 220 2.54 -2.22 -11.98
N GLY A 221 2.71 -3.49 -11.62
CA GLY A 221 3.80 -4.03 -10.81
C GLY A 221 3.81 -3.62 -9.34
N PHE A 222 5.01 -3.61 -8.75
CA PHE A 222 5.28 -3.58 -7.30
C PHE A 222 4.51 -2.51 -6.52
N CYS A 223 4.55 -1.27 -7.00
CA CYS A 223 3.87 -0.13 -6.42
C CYS A 223 2.67 0.34 -7.26
N GLN A 224 2.21 -0.45 -8.23
CA GLN A 224 1.03 -0.11 -9.04
C GLN A 224 1.08 1.31 -9.62
N PHE A 225 2.16 1.64 -10.34
CA PHE A 225 2.23 2.91 -11.08
C PHE A 225 1.31 2.89 -12.30
N LEU A 226 0.57 3.98 -12.54
CA LEU A 226 -0.13 4.17 -13.81
C LEU A 226 0.89 4.35 -14.95
N PRO A 227 0.71 3.71 -16.12
CA PRO A 227 1.68 3.77 -17.22
C PRO A 227 2.03 5.19 -17.65
N ARG A 228 1.03 6.09 -17.67
CA ARG A 228 1.25 7.51 -18.00
C ARG A 228 2.14 8.22 -16.97
N ASN A 229 2.01 7.87 -15.70
CA ASN A 229 2.80 8.48 -14.62
C ASN A 229 4.23 7.95 -14.66
N TRP A 230 4.41 6.64 -14.85
CA TRP A 230 5.74 6.05 -15.05
C TRP A 230 6.46 6.63 -16.26
N GLN A 231 5.78 6.80 -17.39
CA GLN A 231 6.36 7.44 -18.59
C GLN A 231 6.76 8.90 -18.37
N ARG A 232 6.13 9.62 -17.43
CA ARG A 232 6.55 10.98 -17.07
C ARG A 232 7.82 10.93 -16.22
N LEU A 233 7.86 10.04 -15.23
CA LEU A 233 9.07 9.79 -14.42
C LEU A 233 10.25 9.39 -15.31
N ASP A 234 10.07 8.45 -16.24
CA ASP A 234 11.11 7.99 -17.17
C ASP A 234 11.66 9.10 -18.09
N ARG A 235 10.88 10.14 -18.38
CA ARG A 235 11.36 11.32 -19.12
C ARG A 235 12.15 12.31 -18.26
N LEU A 236 12.01 12.21 -16.94
CA LEU A 236 12.71 13.05 -15.97
C LEU A 236 14.01 12.40 -15.50
N THR A 237 14.23 11.13 -15.82
CA THR A 237 15.45 10.39 -15.53
C THR A 237 16.43 10.47 -16.69
N ASP A 238 17.72 10.42 -16.39
CA ASP A 238 18.81 10.37 -17.38
C ASP A 238 19.10 8.94 -17.87
N HIS A 239 18.31 7.98 -17.42
CA HIS A 239 18.46 6.56 -17.64
C HIS A 239 17.11 5.87 -17.78
N VAL A 240 17.13 4.65 -18.33
CA VAL A 240 15.93 3.86 -18.58
C VAL A 240 15.46 3.25 -17.27
N ILE A 241 14.19 3.48 -16.92
CA ILE A 241 13.54 2.85 -15.78
C ILE A 241 12.46 1.88 -16.23
N GLU A 242 12.56 0.63 -15.80
CA GLU A 242 11.67 -0.44 -16.24
C GLU A 242 10.54 -0.64 -15.21
N VAL A 243 9.30 -0.46 -15.64
CA VAL A 243 8.16 -0.48 -14.71
C VAL A 243 7.95 -1.87 -14.12
N GLU A 244 8.23 -2.97 -14.82
CA GLU A 244 8.00 -4.31 -14.26
C GLU A 244 9.06 -4.74 -13.21
N ASN A 245 10.20 -4.04 -13.11
CA ASN A 245 11.26 -4.39 -12.15
C ASN A 245 10.93 -3.84 -10.75
N GLN A 246 10.69 -4.73 -9.78
CA GLN A 246 10.33 -4.33 -8.41
C GLN A 246 11.42 -3.51 -7.73
N THR A 247 12.70 -3.88 -7.89
CA THR A 247 13.83 -3.15 -7.29
C THR A 247 13.94 -1.72 -7.84
N THR A 248 13.64 -1.52 -9.14
CA THR A 248 13.52 -0.17 -9.71
C THR A 248 12.33 0.56 -9.10
N GLN A 249 11.15 -0.05 -9.07
CA GLN A 249 9.94 0.56 -8.50
C GLN A 249 10.11 0.95 -7.03
N ALA A 250 10.78 0.12 -6.21
CA ALA A 250 10.97 0.38 -4.78
C ALA A 250 11.60 1.76 -4.54
N ALA A 251 12.63 2.13 -5.32
CA ALA A 251 13.30 3.43 -5.17
C ALA A 251 12.37 4.61 -5.52
N TYR A 252 11.65 4.55 -6.64
CA TYR A 252 10.73 5.62 -7.04
C TYR A 252 9.50 5.71 -6.13
N CYS A 253 9.02 4.58 -5.64
CA CYS A 253 7.92 4.49 -4.69
C CYS A 253 8.30 5.07 -3.32
N ALA A 254 9.49 4.73 -2.82
CA ALA A 254 10.04 5.29 -1.60
C ALA A 254 10.22 6.81 -1.68
N ALA A 255 10.87 7.30 -2.73
CA ALA A 255 11.04 8.72 -2.96
C ALA A 255 9.70 9.46 -3.10
N TYR A 256 8.73 8.89 -3.83
CA TYR A 256 7.42 9.51 -3.97
C TYR A 256 6.66 9.56 -2.64
N LEU A 257 6.69 8.47 -1.86
CA LEU A 257 6.12 8.46 -0.52
C LEU A 257 6.82 9.44 0.42
N ALA A 258 8.14 9.61 0.33
CA ALA A 258 8.89 10.59 1.10
C ALA A 258 8.46 12.04 0.78
N VAL A 259 8.28 12.37 -0.51
CA VAL A 259 7.76 13.67 -0.95
C VAL A 259 6.35 13.91 -0.41
N LEU A 260 5.45 12.94 -0.55
CA LEU A 260 4.07 13.06 -0.04
C LEU A 260 4.01 13.13 1.49
N ALA A 261 4.80 12.32 2.19
CA ALA A 261 4.85 12.34 3.65
C ALA A 261 5.43 13.64 4.19
N THR A 262 6.32 14.29 3.44
CA THR A 262 6.82 15.63 3.71
C THR A 262 5.73 16.67 3.49
N LYS A 263 5.00 16.60 2.38
CA LYS A 263 3.84 17.46 2.11
C LYS A 263 2.82 17.47 3.25
N TYR A 264 2.52 16.30 3.79
CA TYR A 264 1.49 16.16 4.82
C TYR A 264 2.02 16.17 6.25
N GLY A 265 3.34 16.05 6.45
CA GLY A 265 3.92 15.73 7.77
C GLY A 265 3.41 14.40 8.34
N SER A 266 2.96 13.46 7.50
CA SER A 266 2.27 12.22 7.88
C SER A 266 2.27 11.22 6.72
N PHE A 267 2.54 9.94 6.99
CA PHE A 267 2.45 8.86 6.01
C PHE A 267 1.00 8.45 5.71
N VAL A 268 0.05 8.66 6.62
CA VAL A 268 -1.34 8.24 6.45
C VAL A 268 -2.02 8.90 5.22
N PRO A 269 -2.10 10.23 5.10
CA PRO A 269 -2.63 10.88 3.89
C PRO A 269 -1.69 10.71 2.69
N ALA A 270 -0.38 10.52 2.90
CA ALA A 270 0.58 10.30 1.82
C ALA A 270 0.33 8.97 1.08
N LEU A 271 0.17 7.87 1.82
CA LEU A 271 -0.23 6.57 1.28
C LEU A 271 -1.56 6.67 0.55
N SER A 272 -2.53 7.37 1.15
CA SER A 272 -3.83 7.55 0.52
C SER A 272 -3.78 8.42 -0.73
N GLU A 273 -2.86 9.39 -0.83
CA GLU A 273 -2.67 10.18 -2.05
C GLU A 273 -2.01 9.34 -3.14
N HIS A 274 -1.02 8.53 -2.78
CA HIS A 274 -0.43 7.55 -3.70
C HIS A 274 -1.51 6.67 -4.34
N HIS A 275 -2.48 6.21 -3.54
CA HIS A 275 -3.55 5.32 -4.02
C HIS A 275 -4.70 6.05 -4.73
N ALA A 276 -5.19 7.16 -4.16
CA ALA A 276 -6.43 7.82 -4.58
C ALA A 276 -6.20 9.08 -5.42
N GLY A 277 -4.96 9.57 -5.50
CA GLY A 277 -4.57 10.81 -6.18
C GLY A 277 -4.81 12.08 -5.34
N SER A 278 -4.03 13.11 -5.66
CA SER A 278 -3.91 14.36 -4.88
C SER A 278 -5.22 15.12 -4.76
N THR A 279 -6.04 15.17 -5.80
CA THR A 279 -7.33 15.88 -5.76
C THR A 279 -8.30 15.24 -4.75
N ASN A 280 -8.34 13.90 -4.69
CA ASN A 280 -9.25 13.21 -3.78
C ASN A 280 -8.79 13.39 -2.33
N VAL A 281 -7.50 13.23 -2.04
CA VAL A 281 -6.98 13.44 -0.68
C VAL A 281 -7.05 14.90 -0.25
N GLY A 282 -6.76 15.84 -1.16
CA GLY A 282 -6.92 17.27 -0.88
C GLY A 282 -8.36 17.62 -0.48
N ARG A 283 -9.37 17.11 -1.20
CA ARG A 283 -10.79 17.27 -0.81
C ARG A 283 -11.09 16.68 0.55
N THR A 284 -10.56 15.49 0.83
CA THR A 284 -10.69 14.82 2.13
C THR A 284 -10.15 15.71 3.26
N VAL A 285 -8.93 16.22 3.12
CA VAL A 285 -8.31 17.11 4.13
C VAL A 285 -9.09 18.43 4.29
N ILE A 286 -9.54 19.04 3.19
CA ILE A 286 -10.37 20.26 3.23
C ILE A 286 -11.67 20.00 4.00
N ASN A 287 -12.34 18.88 3.73
CA ASN A 287 -13.57 18.53 4.44
C ASN A 287 -13.35 18.28 5.93
N GLY A 288 -12.26 17.61 6.31
CA GLY A 288 -11.93 17.46 7.73
C GLY A 288 -11.56 18.77 8.41
N THR A 289 -10.98 19.73 7.66
CA THR A 289 -10.77 21.10 8.14
C THR A 289 -12.11 21.78 8.42
N ARG A 290 -13.10 21.65 7.52
CA ARG A 290 -14.48 22.13 7.74
C ARG A 290 -15.14 21.47 8.95
N MET A 291 -14.73 20.25 9.30
CA MET A 291 -15.19 19.53 10.50
C MET A 291 -14.43 19.89 11.79
N GLY A 292 -13.44 20.78 11.71
CA GLY A 292 -12.69 21.26 12.88
C GLY A 292 -11.48 20.42 13.27
N GLY A 293 -10.93 19.59 12.37
CA GLY A 293 -9.70 18.84 12.66
C GLY A 293 -8.50 19.77 12.92
N GLU A 294 -7.77 19.53 14.01
CA GLU A 294 -6.74 20.45 14.50
C GLU A 294 -5.45 20.34 13.66
N ASP A 295 -5.00 19.11 13.41
CA ASP A 295 -3.82 18.79 12.61
C ASP A 295 -4.14 18.04 11.32
N VAL A 296 -3.14 17.81 10.47
CA VAL A 296 -3.31 17.15 9.16
C VAL A 296 -3.81 15.71 9.29
N ARG A 297 -3.41 14.96 10.33
CA ARG A 297 -3.85 13.57 10.55
C ARG A 297 -5.34 13.55 10.89
N GLU A 298 -5.74 14.38 11.84
CA GLU A 298 -7.14 14.49 12.26
C GLU A 298 -8.02 15.01 11.12
N ARG A 299 -7.59 16.05 10.40
CA ARG A 299 -8.30 16.55 9.20
C ARG A 299 -8.47 15.44 8.16
N TYR A 300 -7.41 14.70 7.84
CA TYR A 300 -7.54 13.60 6.89
C TYR A 300 -8.52 12.52 7.39
N LEU A 301 -8.40 12.06 8.64
CA LEU A 301 -9.19 10.94 9.17
C LEU A 301 -10.68 11.31 9.35
N LEU A 302 -10.98 12.53 9.81
CA LEU A 302 -12.36 13.05 9.87
C LEU A 302 -12.95 13.20 8.47
N GLY A 303 -12.19 13.80 7.55
CA GLY A 303 -12.61 13.96 6.16
C GLY A 303 -12.85 12.62 5.45
N ALA A 304 -12.01 11.61 5.73
CA ALA A 304 -12.13 10.28 5.13
C ALA A 304 -13.39 9.58 5.65
N GLN A 305 -13.68 9.72 6.95
CA GLN A 305 -14.93 9.24 7.56
C GLN A 305 -16.14 9.88 6.88
N PHE A 306 -16.14 11.20 6.77
CA PHE A 306 -17.18 11.94 6.09
C PHE A 306 -17.37 11.45 4.66
N ALA A 307 -16.28 11.29 3.90
CA ALA A 307 -16.33 10.82 2.53
C ALA A 307 -16.95 9.42 2.39
N LYS A 308 -16.62 8.49 3.29
CA LYS A 308 -17.23 7.15 3.35
C LYS A 308 -18.74 7.25 3.59
N GLU A 309 -19.14 7.98 4.62
CA GLU A 309 -20.54 8.04 5.07
C GLU A 309 -21.45 8.72 4.05
N VAL A 310 -21.09 9.91 3.54
CA VAL A 310 -21.94 10.60 2.57
C VAL A 310 -22.02 9.85 1.24
N ARG A 311 -20.96 9.13 0.87
CA ARG A 311 -21.00 8.26 -0.30
C ARG A 311 -21.94 7.07 -0.11
N ALA A 312 -22.04 6.50 1.09
CA ALA A 312 -22.99 5.44 1.39
C ALA A 312 -24.44 5.95 1.32
N LEU A 313 -24.69 7.18 1.80
CA LEU A 313 -26.01 7.82 1.75
C LEU A 313 -26.46 8.12 0.31
N SER A 314 -25.61 8.76 -0.50
CA SER A 314 -25.97 9.07 -1.89
C SER A 314 -24.73 9.30 -2.77
N PRO A 315 -24.22 8.24 -3.44
CA PRO A 315 -23.01 8.34 -4.25
C PRO A 315 -23.08 9.38 -5.38
N ARG A 316 -24.27 9.59 -5.97
CA ARG A 316 -24.48 10.54 -7.07
C ARG A 316 -24.52 11.97 -6.58
N THR A 317 -25.21 12.23 -5.47
CA THR A 317 -25.41 13.58 -4.92
C THR A 317 -24.10 14.16 -4.41
N PHE A 318 -23.28 13.36 -3.73
CA PHE A 318 -22.05 13.84 -3.09
C PHE A 318 -20.80 13.66 -3.95
N ARG A 319 -20.95 13.31 -5.24
CA ARG A 319 -19.83 13.04 -6.14
C ARG A 319 -18.85 14.22 -6.22
N ASP A 320 -19.35 15.44 -6.27
CA ASP A 320 -18.48 16.61 -6.38
C ASP A 320 -17.73 16.90 -5.08
N VAL A 321 -18.31 16.49 -3.94
CA VAL A 321 -17.70 16.62 -2.62
C VAL A 321 -16.60 15.58 -2.40
N VAL A 322 -16.83 14.30 -2.73
CA VAL A 322 -15.91 13.20 -2.39
C VAL A 322 -15.13 12.63 -3.58
N GLY A 323 -15.44 13.09 -4.80
CA GLY A 323 -14.78 12.64 -6.02
C GLY A 323 -14.91 11.14 -6.24
N THR A 324 -13.78 10.48 -6.51
CA THR A 324 -13.72 9.02 -6.64
C THR A 324 -13.29 8.32 -5.35
N TYR A 325 -13.02 9.05 -4.26
CA TYR A 325 -12.61 8.50 -2.97
C TYR A 325 -13.63 7.49 -2.45
N GLY A 326 -13.25 6.21 -2.43
CA GLY A 326 -14.16 5.09 -2.19
C GLY A 326 -13.76 4.23 -0.99
N PRO A 327 -14.47 3.12 -0.75
CA PRO A 327 -14.21 2.23 0.39
C PRO A 327 -12.77 1.72 0.45
N ARG A 328 -12.16 1.37 -0.69
CA ARG A 328 -10.75 0.94 -0.73
C ARG A 328 -9.80 2.09 -0.33
N SER A 329 -10.04 3.30 -0.83
CA SER A 329 -9.24 4.48 -0.46
C SER A 329 -9.37 4.83 1.01
N TYR A 330 -10.57 4.69 1.58
CA TYR A 330 -10.83 4.89 3.00
C TYR A 330 -10.00 3.94 3.89
N LEU A 331 -9.87 2.67 3.50
CA LEU A 331 -9.15 1.63 4.26
C LEU A 331 -7.66 1.54 3.93
N TYR A 332 -7.16 2.31 2.96
CA TYR A 332 -5.87 2.05 2.35
C TYR A 332 -4.69 2.16 3.33
N ALA A 333 -4.62 3.25 4.08
CA ALA A 333 -3.59 3.42 5.10
C ALA A 333 -3.71 2.35 6.19
N GLU A 334 -4.92 2.01 6.63
CA GLU A 334 -5.16 0.96 7.63
C GLU A 334 -4.64 -0.40 7.17
N MET A 335 -4.90 -0.76 5.89
CA MET A 335 -4.40 -2.00 5.28
C MET A 335 -2.87 -2.07 5.33
N ILE A 336 -2.18 -0.96 5.06
CA ILE A 336 -0.72 -0.92 5.05
C ILE A 336 -0.17 -1.01 6.47
N PHE A 337 -0.62 -0.14 7.37
CA PHE A 337 -0.13 -0.13 8.76
C PHE A 337 -0.41 -1.46 9.46
N GLY A 338 -1.57 -2.07 9.25
CA GLY A 338 -1.89 -3.37 9.85
C GLY A 338 -1.11 -4.54 9.25
N ASN A 339 -0.38 -4.36 8.13
CA ASN A 339 0.41 -5.43 7.49
C ASN A 339 1.91 -5.30 7.70
N MET A 340 2.40 -4.30 8.44
CA MET A 340 3.83 -4.16 8.73
C MET A 340 4.38 -5.38 9.47
N GLU A 341 3.62 -5.92 10.44
CA GLU A 341 4.00 -7.13 11.17
C GLU A 341 4.05 -8.35 10.24
N THR A 342 3.05 -8.50 9.34
CA THR A 342 3.06 -9.57 8.34
C THR A 342 4.29 -9.51 7.43
N VAL A 343 4.72 -8.30 7.04
CA VAL A 343 5.95 -8.12 6.25
C VAL A 343 7.18 -8.53 7.06
N ALA A 344 7.28 -8.09 8.32
CA ALA A 344 8.39 -8.46 9.20
C ALA A 344 8.46 -9.99 9.36
N ASP A 345 7.33 -10.66 9.59
CA ASP A 345 7.24 -12.12 9.69
C ASP A 345 7.71 -12.82 8.39
N ILE A 346 7.32 -12.30 7.22
CA ILE A 346 7.75 -12.87 5.94
C ILE A 346 9.26 -12.71 5.74
N ARG A 347 9.80 -11.53 6.09
CA ARG A 347 11.23 -11.22 5.99
C ARG A 347 12.03 -12.13 6.92
N ASP A 348 11.65 -12.19 8.19
CA ASP A 348 12.38 -12.90 9.23
C ASP A 348 12.22 -14.44 9.10
N GLY A 349 11.10 -14.90 8.54
CA GLY A 349 10.83 -16.31 8.26
C GLY A 349 11.53 -16.88 7.02
N ARG A 350 12.36 -16.09 6.32
CA ARG A 350 13.02 -16.50 5.07
C ARG A 350 14.48 -16.09 5.01
N ALA A 351 15.28 -16.92 4.34
CA ALA A 351 16.62 -16.53 3.96
C ALA A 351 16.56 -15.33 2.99
N GLN A 352 17.18 -14.23 3.40
CA GLN A 352 17.28 -13.03 2.59
C GLN A 352 18.43 -13.18 1.58
N GLU A 353 18.21 -12.64 0.39
CA GLU A 353 19.10 -12.70 -0.76
C GLU A 353 19.57 -11.29 -1.11
N THR A 354 20.87 -11.14 -1.38
CA THR A 354 21.43 -9.86 -1.83
C THR A 354 21.02 -9.56 -3.26
N ILE A 355 20.72 -8.30 -3.56
CA ILE A 355 20.45 -7.83 -4.92
C ILE A 355 21.52 -6.81 -5.28
N HIS A 356 22.34 -7.12 -6.29
CA HIS A 356 23.23 -6.15 -6.91
C HIS A 356 22.57 -5.53 -8.11
N ALA A 357 22.90 -4.26 -8.38
CA ALA A 357 22.32 -3.48 -9.47
C ALA A 357 23.43 -2.89 -10.33
N MET A 358 23.44 -3.21 -11.62
CA MET A 358 24.46 -2.75 -12.56
C MET A 358 23.80 -1.94 -13.67
N ARG A 359 24.24 -0.68 -13.84
CA ARG A 359 23.77 0.17 -14.95
C ARG A 359 24.50 -0.23 -16.22
N VAL A 360 23.80 -0.87 -17.16
CA VAL A 360 24.45 -1.41 -18.37
C VAL A 360 24.82 -0.32 -19.36
N ASP A 361 26.03 -0.38 -19.91
CA ASP A 361 26.58 0.59 -20.85
C ASP A 361 26.24 0.27 -22.32
N ARG A 362 25.74 -0.93 -22.57
CA ARG A 362 25.31 -1.50 -23.86
C ARG A 362 24.09 -2.40 -23.68
N ASP A 363 23.45 -2.75 -24.79
CA ASP A 363 22.44 -3.80 -24.79
C ASP A 363 23.06 -5.15 -24.36
N VAL A 364 22.49 -5.80 -23.34
CA VAL A 364 22.95 -7.10 -22.84
C VAL A 364 21.85 -8.13 -23.02
N SER A 365 22.08 -9.17 -23.84
CA SER A 365 21.10 -10.23 -24.05
C SER A 365 21.02 -11.17 -22.86
N LEU A 366 19.82 -11.72 -22.61
CA LEU A 366 19.59 -12.77 -21.61
C LEU A 366 20.55 -13.96 -21.77
N SER A 367 20.85 -14.34 -23.01
CA SER A 367 21.83 -15.39 -23.31
C SER A 367 23.27 -15.02 -22.95
N ASP A 368 23.67 -13.74 -23.04
CA ASP A 368 24.99 -13.28 -22.59
C ASP A 368 25.07 -13.34 -21.06
N ILE A 369 24.00 -12.89 -20.37
CA ILE A 369 23.91 -12.93 -18.90
C ILE A 369 24.05 -14.38 -18.40
N VAL A 370 23.21 -15.30 -18.90
CA VAL A 370 23.23 -16.72 -18.49
C VAL A 370 24.59 -17.35 -18.77
N ARG A 371 25.19 -17.10 -19.94
CA ARG A 371 26.48 -17.69 -20.30
C ARG A 371 27.62 -17.21 -19.39
N ARG A 372 27.65 -15.93 -19.04
CA ARG A 372 28.75 -15.35 -18.25
C ARG A 372 28.62 -15.59 -16.75
N THR A 373 27.39 -15.62 -16.23
CA THR A 373 27.12 -15.79 -14.79
C THR A 373 26.92 -17.25 -14.40
N GLY A 374 26.48 -18.11 -15.32
CA GLY A 374 26.01 -19.47 -15.00
C GLY A 374 24.65 -19.51 -14.31
N ILE A 375 24.02 -18.36 -14.06
CA ILE A 375 22.70 -18.25 -13.44
C ILE A 375 21.64 -18.72 -14.44
N SER A 376 20.68 -19.52 -13.99
CA SER A 376 19.60 -20.01 -14.86
C SER A 376 18.74 -18.87 -15.40
N GLU A 377 18.20 -19.01 -16.61
CA GLU A 377 17.30 -18.01 -17.21
C GLU A 377 16.13 -17.64 -16.29
N ARG A 378 15.52 -18.63 -15.64
CA ARG A 378 14.42 -18.41 -14.70
C ARG A 378 14.83 -17.50 -13.56
N GLU A 379 16.04 -17.68 -13.06
CA GLU A 379 16.55 -16.91 -11.94
C GLU A 379 16.95 -15.50 -12.36
N VAL A 380 17.60 -15.33 -13.52
CA VAL A 380 17.85 -13.98 -14.08
C VAL A 380 16.53 -13.20 -14.23
N LYS A 381 15.45 -13.84 -14.72
CA LYS A 381 14.13 -13.21 -14.84
C LYS A 381 13.45 -12.94 -13.49
N ARG A 382 13.74 -13.72 -12.45
CA ARG A 382 13.23 -13.46 -11.10
C ARG A 382 13.78 -12.16 -10.54
N PHE A 383 15.06 -11.87 -10.76
CA PHE A 383 15.68 -10.59 -10.41
C PHE A 383 15.27 -9.45 -11.36
N ASN A 384 14.88 -9.76 -12.61
CA ASN A 384 14.55 -8.78 -13.64
C ASN A 384 13.23 -9.11 -14.36
N PRO A 385 12.05 -8.92 -13.75
CA PRO A 385 10.79 -9.29 -14.40
C PRO A 385 10.49 -8.53 -15.71
N ALA A 386 11.07 -7.34 -15.91
CA ALA A 386 10.98 -6.63 -17.19
C ALA A 386 11.78 -7.32 -18.33
N LEU A 387 12.73 -8.21 -18.00
CA LEU A 387 13.63 -8.83 -18.96
C LEU A 387 12.94 -9.89 -19.81
N VAL A 388 12.56 -9.51 -21.03
CA VAL A 388 12.05 -10.46 -22.04
C VAL A 388 13.19 -11.10 -22.85
N ARG A 389 14.09 -10.28 -23.42
CA ARG A 389 15.17 -10.75 -24.32
C ARG A 389 16.53 -10.12 -24.04
N ARG A 390 16.56 -8.84 -23.67
CA ARG A 390 17.77 -8.06 -23.39
C ARG A 390 17.45 -6.97 -22.39
N VAL A 391 18.45 -6.58 -21.61
CA VAL A 391 18.45 -5.33 -20.85
C VAL A 391 18.96 -4.24 -21.79
N PRO A 392 18.20 -3.16 -22.04
CA PRO A 392 18.64 -2.09 -22.95
C PRO A 392 19.75 -1.26 -22.33
N ARG A 393 20.60 -0.65 -23.17
CA ARG A 393 21.60 0.33 -22.72
C ARG A 393 20.97 1.38 -21.79
N GLY A 394 21.61 1.61 -20.65
CA GLY A 394 21.15 2.59 -19.66
C GLY A 394 20.05 2.08 -18.73
N ALA A 395 19.56 0.85 -18.87
CA ALA A 395 18.73 0.22 -17.84
C ALA A 395 19.61 -0.47 -16.78
N THR A 396 18.97 -0.95 -15.72
CA THR A 396 19.66 -1.60 -14.60
C THR A 396 19.44 -3.10 -14.67
N LEU A 397 20.52 -3.87 -14.68
CA LEU A 397 20.51 -5.32 -14.54
C LEU A 397 20.66 -5.67 -13.06
N TYR A 398 19.75 -6.48 -12.54
CA TYR A 398 19.76 -6.98 -11.17
C TYR A 398 20.24 -8.43 -11.11
N LEU A 399 21.16 -8.78 -10.21
CA LEU A 399 21.70 -10.14 -10.04
C LEU A 399 22.00 -10.43 -8.56
N PRO A 400 22.14 -11.71 -8.15
CA PRO A 400 22.55 -12.08 -6.79
C PRO A 400 24.01 -11.75 -6.47
N GLU A 401 24.81 -11.32 -7.45
CA GLU A 401 26.22 -10.97 -7.29
C GLU A 401 26.58 -9.82 -8.24
N TYR A 402 27.51 -8.96 -7.81
CA TYR A 402 28.03 -7.89 -8.66
C TYR A 402 28.99 -8.44 -9.72
N ARG A 403 28.87 -7.93 -10.95
CA ARG A 403 29.68 -8.32 -12.11
C ARG A 403 30.06 -7.06 -12.89
N GLU A 404 31.28 -6.57 -12.67
CA GLU A 404 31.81 -5.34 -13.28
C GLU A 404 31.66 -5.30 -14.82
N GLU A 405 31.76 -6.46 -15.47
CA GLU A 405 31.61 -6.59 -16.93
C GLU A 405 30.23 -6.24 -17.48
N PHE A 406 29.20 -6.13 -16.63
CA PHE A 406 27.87 -5.68 -17.04
C PHE A 406 27.64 -4.19 -16.84
N GLY A 407 28.49 -3.49 -16.08
CA GLY A 407 28.39 -2.05 -15.89
C GLY A 407 28.70 -1.60 -14.47
N ARG A 408 28.55 -0.29 -14.23
CA ARG A 408 28.84 0.32 -12.92
C ARG A 408 27.83 -0.16 -11.87
N ASP A 409 28.31 -0.31 -10.64
CA ASP A 409 27.45 -0.54 -9.48
C ASP A 409 26.56 0.68 -9.19
N VAL A 410 25.25 0.45 -9.12
CA VAL A 410 24.24 1.43 -8.76
C VAL A 410 23.37 0.96 -7.59
N ALA A 411 23.79 -0.10 -6.88
CA ALA A 411 23.14 -0.58 -5.66
C ALA A 411 23.44 0.35 -4.47
N PHE A 412 22.91 1.57 -4.52
CA PHE A 412 23.21 2.60 -3.52
C PHE A 412 22.88 2.16 -2.08
N TRP A 413 21.93 1.25 -1.89
CA TRP A 413 21.53 0.74 -0.57
C TRP A 413 22.54 -0.23 0.06
N HIS A 414 23.60 -0.65 -0.67
CA HIS A 414 24.70 -1.45 -0.12
C HIS A 414 25.74 -0.62 0.62
N ARG A 415 25.68 0.71 0.52
CA ARG A 415 26.63 1.64 1.13
C ARG A 415 25.91 2.68 1.97
N ASP A 416 26.62 3.27 2.91
CA ASP A 416 26.11 4.42 3.66
C ASP A 416 25.79 5.58 2.71
N ALA A 417 24.79 6.37 3.06
CA ALA A 417 24.43 7.56 2.31
C ALA A 417 25.55 8.60 2.45
N GLY A 418 25.92 9.22 1.33
CA GLY A 418 26.90 10.32 1.37
C GLY A 418 26.37 11.49 2.22
N PRO A 419 27.24 12.20 2.95
CA PRO A 419 26.83 13.28 3.85
C PRO A 419 26.01 14.37 3.13
N ASP A 420 26.41 14.75 1.92
CA ASP A 420 25.71 15.76 1.12
C ASP A 420 24.27 15.33 0.79
N TYR A 421 24.04 14.05 0.49
CA TYR A 421 22.69 13.54 0.28
C TYR A 421 21.87 13.50 1.57
N GLN A 422 22.48 13.06 2.68
CA GLN A 422 21.81 13.01 3.98
C GLN A 422 21.38 14.41 4.44
N GLU A 423 22.22 15.42 4.26
CA GLU A 423 21.91 16.81 4.58
C GLU A 423 20.72 17.33 3.76
N VAL A 424 20.74 17.13 2.44
CA VAL A 424 19.63 17.57 1.57
C VAL A 424 18.34 16.82 1.89
N LEU A 425 18.41 15.52 2.15
CA LEU A 425 17.25 14.72 2.55
C LEU A 425 16.69 15.19 3.89
N TYR A 426 17.55 15.42 4.89
CA TYR A 426 17.15 15.93 6.20
C TYR A 426 16.41 17.27 6.06
N ASP A 427 17.01 18.24 5.38
CA ASP A 427 16.39 19.54 5.12
C ASP A 427 15.04 19.41 4.40
N PHE A 428 14.97 18.51 3.43
CA PHE A 428 13.75 18.27 2.68
C PHE A 428 12.65 17.71 3.57
N LEU A 429 12.94 16.66 4.36
CA LEU A 429 11.95 16.03 5.24
C LEU A 429 11.41 16.98 6.31
N GLN A 430 12.20 17.99 6.70
CA GLN A 430 11.82 19.04 7.64
C GLN A 430 11.04 20.20 7.03
N LEU A 431 10.73 20.16 5.73
CA LEU A 431 9.99 21.20 5.05
C LEU A 431 8.56 21.35 5.62
N GLY A 432 8.43 22.13 6.68
CA GLY A 432 7.21 22.35 7.46
C GLY A 432 6.31 23.45 6.88
N ALA A 433 6.12 23.47 5.56
CA ALA A 433 5.26 24.45 4.92
C ALA A 433 3.76 24.10 5.11
N PRO A 434 2.88 25.10 5.27
CA PRO A 434 1.44 24.91 5.22
C PRO A 434 1.00 24.12 3.98
N LEU A 435 0.00 23.24 4.12
CA LEU A 435 -0.44 22.38 3.03
C LEU A 435 -0.96 23.17 1.82
N GLU A 436 -1.55 24.33 2.06
CA GLU A 436 -2.03 25.24 1.03
C GLU A 436 -0.89 25.79 0.16
N ASP A 437 0.30 25.96 0.74
CA ASP A 437 1.48 26.45 0.03
C ASP A 437 2.01 25.39 -0.94
N TRP A 438 1.95 24.10 -0.58
CA TRP A 438 2.39 23.00 -1.44
C TRP A 438 1.67 22.93 -2.79
N ASP A 439 0.41 23.38 -2.83
CA ASP A 439 -0.38 23.43 -4.04
C ASP A 439 -0.25 24.80 -4.74
N SER A 440 0.63 25.71 -4.29
CA SER A 440 0.78 27.04 -4.86
C SER A 440 1.90 27.08 -5.93
N PRO A 441 1.74 27.88 -6.99
CA PRO A 441 2.82 28.08 -7.96
C PRO A 441 4.10 28.67 -7.35
N ALA A 442 3.99 29.40 -6.23
CA ALA A 442 5.15 29.97 -5.54
C ALA A 442 6.05 28.88 -4.92
N PHE A 443 5.46 27.75 -4.53
CA PHE A 443 6.19 26.65 -3.92
C PHE A 443 6.95 25.79 -4.93
N GLU A 444 6.64 25.91 -6.22
CA GLU A 444 7.43 25.29 -7.31
C GLU A 444 8.90 25.70 -7.20
N ALA A 445 9.19 26.96 -6.88
CA ALA A 445 10.56 27.46 -6.72
C ALA A 445 11.32 26.80 -5.55
N VAL A 446 10.60 26.49 -4.45
CA VAL A 446 11.19 25.79 -3.30
C VAL A 446 11.55 24.35 -3.70
N LEU A 447 10.63 23.65 -4.36
CA LEU A 447 10.84 22.29 -4.84
C LEU A 447 11.94 22.22 -5.91
N ASP A 448 11.99 23.16 -6.85
CA ASP A 448 13.07 23.25 -7.83
C ASP A 448 14.44 23.52 -7.17
N GLY A 449 14.47 24.29 -6.07
CA GLY A 449 15.66 24.43 -5.24
C GLY A 449 16.15 23.09 -4.69
N PHE A 450 15.24 22.27 -4.13
CA PHE A 450 15.59 20.93 -3.67
C PHE A 450 16.01 20.00 -4.80
N ARG A 451 15.38 20.06 -5.99
CA ARG A 451 15.83 19.30 -7.16
C ARG A 451 17.28 19.60 -7.53
N GLN A 452 17.65 20.87 -7.55
CA GLN A 452 19.03 21.28 -7.83
C GLN A 452 20.00 20.73 -6.79
N ARG A 453 19.62 20.80 -5.50
CA ARG A 453 20.43 20.26 -4.40
C ARG A 453 20.60 18.75 -4.47
N PHE A 454 19.52 17.99 -4.69
CA PHE A 454 19.58 16.54 -4.86
C PHE A 454 20.38 16.13 -6.11
N ARG A 455 20.28 16.88 -7.20
CA ARG A 455 21.10 16.64 -8.40
C ARG A 455 22.58 16.88 -8.11
N ALA A 456 22.90 17.89 -7.31
CA ALA A 456 24.27 18.27 -6.95
C ALA A 456 24.99 17.24 -6.07
N THR A 457 24.27 16.30 -5.43
CA THR A 457 24.90 15.19 -4.69
C THR A 457 25.59 14.19 -5.62
N GLU A 458 25.24 14.20 -6.92
CA GLU A 458 25.72 13.27 -7.95
C GLU A 458 25.49 11.77 -7.65
N THR A 459 24.64 11.45 -6.67
CA THR A 459 24.30 10.07 -6.25
C THR A 459 23.14 9.48 -7.05
N GLU A 460 22.89 8.16 -6.95
CA GLU A 460 21.73 7.53 -7.59
C GLU A 460 20.44 7.93 -6.88
N GLU A 461 20.44 7.90 -5.54
CA GLU A 461 19.33 8.33 -4.69
C GLU A 461 18.99 9.82 -4.89
N GLY A 462 19.98 10.69 -5.12
CA GLY A 462 19.76 12.09 -5.47
C GLY A 462 19.05 12.26 -6.82
N ARG A 463 19.42 11.48 -7.85
CA ARG A 463 18.74 11.49 -9.15
C ARG A 463 17.29 11.01 -9.05
N VAL A 464 17.02 9.98 -8.24
CA VAL A 464 15.65 9.50 -7.99
C VAL A 464 14.81 10.61 -7.34
N MET A 465 15.34 11.28 -6.31
CA MET A 465 14.64 12.41 -5.67
C MET A 465 14.39 13.57 -6.63
N ASP A 466 15.37 13.97 -7.45
CA ASP A 466 15.18 15.01 -8.48
C ASP A 466 14.05 14.64 -9.45
N ALA A 467 14.05 13.42 -9.98
CA ALA A 467 13.03 12.95 -10.91
C ALA A 467 11.63 12.94 -10.28
N VAL A 468 11.51 12.46 -9.05
CA VAL A 468 10.22 12.39 -8.34
C VAL A 468 9.70 13.78 -7.95
N ILE A 469 10.55 14.67 -7.44
CA ILE A 469 10.12 16.05 -7.16
C ILE A 469 9.73 16.75 -8.47
N GLY A 470 10.49 16.54 -9.55
CA GLY A 470 10.16 17.06 -10.87
C GLY A 470 8.80 16.55 -11.38
N TYR A 471 8.45 15.30 -11.07
CA TYR A 471 7.13 14.74 -11.36
C TYR A 471 6.03 15.45 -10.57
N VAL A 472 6.24 15.66 -9.26
CA VAL A 472 5.26 16.36 -8.39
C VAL A 472 5.04 17.80 -8.82
N ILE A 473 6.10 18.53 -9.19
CA ILE A 473 5.99 19.91 -9.70
C ILE A 473 5.05 19.99 -10.91
N GLN A 474 5.07 19.00 -11.81
CA GLN A 474 4.20 18.98 -12.99
C GLN A 474 2.70 18.87 -12.64
N GLU A 475 2.35 18.45 -11.42
CA GLU A 475 0.96 18.30 -10.98
C GLU A 475 0.41 19.55 -10.28
N ILE A 476 1.28 20.42 -9.77
CA ILE A 476 0.92 21.62 -8.97
C ILE A 476 -0.10 22.51 -9.69
N PRO A 477 0.09 22.94 -10.96
CA PRO A 477 -0.84 23.90 -11.58
C PRO A 477 -2.28 23.38 -11.73
N LEU A 478 -2.43 22.08 -11.99
CA LEU A 478 -3.74 21.45 -12.10
C LEU A 478 -4.37 21.28 -10.72
N LEU A 479 -3.59 20.81 -9.75
CA LEU A 479 -4.03 20.59 -8.38
C LEU A 479 -4.46 21.90 -7.71
N HIS A 480 -3.64 22.95 -7.85
CA HIS A 480 -3.93 24.31 -7.38
C HIS A 480 -5.33 24.76 -7.82
N ARG A 481 -5.59 24.67 -9.12
CA ARG A 481 -6.85 25.10 -9.73
C ARG A 481 -8.03 24.32 -9.19
N GLN A 482 -7.89 22.99 -9.10
CA GLN A 482 -8.97 22.10 -8.66
C GLN A 482 -9.31 22.31 -7.19
N LEU A 483 -8.30 22.39 -6.32
CA LEU A 483 -8.52 22.55 -4.88
C LEU A 483 -8.90 23.98 -4.51
N SER A 484 -8.37 25.00 -5.19
CA SER A 484 -8.80 26.38 -4.98
C SER A 484 -10.27 26.57 -5.36
N ALA A 485 -10.69 26.07 -6.53
CA ALA A 485 -12.10 26.08 -6.92
C ALA A 485 -12.96 25.35 -5.88
N TYR A 486 -12.55 24.16 -5.44
CA TYR A 486 -13.27 23.39 -4.44
C TYR A 486 -13.43 24.09 -3.08
N ARG A 487 -12.41 24.83 -2.63
CA ARG A 487 -12.44 25.59 -1.38
C ARG A 487 -13.45 26.75 -1.41
N THR A 488 -13.65 27.36 -2.58
CA THR A 488 -14.45 28.59 -2.71
C THR A 488 -15.82 28.40 -3.36
N ASP A 489 -16.15 27.19 -3.80
CA ASP A 489 -17.39 26.90 -4.51
C ASP A 489 -18.59 26.81 -3.54
N PRO A 490 -19.57 27.73 -3.62
CA PRO A 490 -20.74 27.72 -2.72
C PRO A 490 -21.62 26.48 -2.88
N GLU A 491 -21.60 25.81 -4.04
CA GLU A 491 -22.33 24.57 -4.25
C GLU A 491 -21.68 23.41 -3.46
N ILE A 492 -20.34 23.36 -3.43
CA ILE A 492 -19.60 22.39 -2.61
C ILE A 492 -19.91 22.60 -1.13
N ASP A 493 -19.92 23.85 -0.65
CA ASP A 493 -20.29 24.14 0.75
C ASP A 493 -21.71 23.70 1.07
N ARG A 494 -22.67 24.00 0.18
CA ARG A 494 -24.07 23.58 0.36
C ARG A 494 -24.22 22.05 0.38
N LEU A 495 -23.50 21.34 -0.48
CA LEU A 495 -23.47 19.88 -0.49
C LEU A 495 -22.79 19.32 0.76
N PHE A 496 -21.70 19.93 1.22
CA PHE A 496 -21.03 19.53 2.46
C PHE A 496 -21.98 19.65 3.67
N GLU A 497 -22.64 20.80 3.84
CA GLU A 497 -23.63 21.02 4.90
C GLU A 497 -24.79 20.05 4.83
N ARG A 498 -25.30 19.76 3.63
CA ARG A 498 -26.34 18.75 3.44
C ARG A 498 -25.86 17.35 3.86
N GLY A 499 -24.61 17.01 3.53
CA GLY A 499 -23.98 15.77 3.97
C GLY A 499 -23.91 15.66 5.49
N MET A 500 -23.49 16.73 6.17
CA MET A 500 -23.44 16.80 7.64
C MET A 500 -24.83 16.60 8.27
N GLN A 501 -25.87 17.22 7.72
CA GLN A 501 -27.25 17.05 8.19
C GLN A 501 -27.73 15.60 8.07
N LEU A 502 -27.55 14.98 6.89
CA LEU A 502 -28.00 13.60 6.67
C LEU A 502 -27.26 12.60 7.56
N ARG A 503 -25.96 12.80 7.80
CA ARG A 503 -25.19 11.98 8.76
C ARG A 503 -25.74 12.09 10.18
N ALA A 504 -26.13 13.29 10.61
CA ALA A 504 -26.73 13.50 11.92
C ALA A 504 -28.15 12.91 12.03
N GLU A 505 -28.90 12.85 10.94
CA GLU A 505 -30.18 12.13 10.84
C GLU A 505 -29.96 10.62 10.96
N ASP A 506 -29.07 10.05 10.15
CA ASP A 506 -28.73 8.61 10.15
C ASP A 506 -28.22 8.14 11.53
N ALA A 507 -27.33 8.91 12.16
CA ALA A 507 -26.83 8.61 13.51
C ALA A 507 -27.90 8.70 14.61
N ARG A 508 -28.98 9.47 14.41
CA ARG A 508 -30.12 9.52 15.33
C ARG A 508 -31.05 8.33 15.13
N ASP A 509 -31.25 7.91 13.88
CA ASP A 509 -32.08 6.76 13.55
C ASP A 509 -31.42 5.46 14.00
N ALA A 510 -30.09 5.32 13.89
CA ALA A 510 -29.35 4.16 14.39
C ALA A 510 -29.38 3.98 15.92
N ARG A 511 -29.75 5.02 16.68
CA ARG A 511 -29.89 4.96 18.16
C ARG A 511 -31.31 4.65 18.63
N ARG A 512 -32.29 4.68 17.73
CA ARG A 512 -33.70 4.38 18.02
C ARG A 512 -33.99 2.92 17.74
#